data_AF-A0A8J8KC37-F1
#
_entry.id   AF-A0A8J8KC37-F1
#
_cell.length_a   1.000
_cell.length_b   1.000
_cell.length_c   1.000
_cell.angle_alpha   90.00
_cell.angle_beta   90.00
_cell.angle_gamma   90.00
#
_symmetry.space_group_name_H-M   'P 1'
#
loop_
_entity.id
_entity.type
_entity.pdbx_description
1 polymer ?
#
loop_
_entity_poly.entity_id
_entity_poly.type
_entity_poly.pdbx_seq_one_letter_code
_entity_poly.pdbx_strand_id
1 'polypeptide(L)'
;METEIEKIRETLSAYSNRQVVLNYYEDEELVQRDGLNFDKIIVTEKEIQFISNNKVKASIDLSLYKTFEVSNDFFKNYFALKNRENTLAIYFP
;
A
#
# COMPACT_ATOMS: atom_id res chain seq x y z
N MET A 1 -12.49 -6.15 9.13
CA MET A 1 -11.81 -4.87 8.83
C MET A 1 -10.75 -4.55 9.87
N GLU A 2 -11.04 -4.55 11.16
CA GLU A 2 -10.04 -4.30 12.22
C GLU A 2 -8.81 -5.22 12.13
N THR A 3 -9.03 -6.52 11.90
CA THR A 3 -7.96 -7.52 11.70
C THR A 3 -7.09 -7.25 10.47
N GLU A 4 -7.66 -6.69 9.40
CA GLU A 4 -6.91 -6.38 8.16
C GLU A 4 -6.05 -5.14 8.37
N ILE A 5 -6.57 -4.12 9.07
CA ILE A 5 -5.82 -2.89 9.38
C ILE A 5 -4.61 -3.21 10.24
N GLU A 6 -4.75 -4.06 11.26
CA GLU A 6 -3.61 -4.43 12.10
C GLU A 6 -2.55 -5.20 11.30
N LYS A 7 -2.99 -6.14 10.44
CA LYS A 7 -2.09 -6.85 9.52
C LYS A 7 -1.36 -5.89 8.57
N ILE A 8 -2.04 -4.90 8.00
CA ILE A 8 -1.43 -3.86 7.17
C ILE A 8 -0.39 -3.08 7.99
N ARG A 9 -0.73 -2.68 9.22
CA ARG A 9 0.16 -1.93 10.10
C ARG A 9 1.42 -2.73 10.42
N GLU A 10 1.28 -3.97 10.87
CA GLU A 10 2.39 -4.86 11.20
C GLU A 10 3.31 -5.10 9.99
N THR A 11 2.71 -5.24 8.80
CA THR A 11 3.44 -5.53 7.57
C THR A 11 4.16 -4.31 7.01
N LEU A 12 3.45 -3.19 6.83
CA LEU A 12 3.96 -2.04 6.11
C LEU A 12 4.82 -1.11 6.98
N SER A 13 4.56 -1.04 8.29
CA SER A 13 5.33 -0.14 9.17
C SER A 13 6.81 -0.52 9.31
N ALA A 14 7.18 -1.75 8.91
CA ALA A 14 8.57 -2.20 8.85
C ALA A 14 9.38 -1.53 7.71
N TYR A 15 8.71 -0.96 6.71
CA TYR A 15 9.35 -0.30 5.58
C TYR A 15 9.59 1.18 5.90
N SER A 16 10.82 1.64 5.68
CA SER A 16 11.23 3.04 5.91
C SER A 16 12.39 3.43 5.00
N ASN A 17 12.58 4.73 4.79
CA ASN A 17 13.71 5.33 4.07
C ASN A 17 14.04 4.68 2.72
N ARG A 18 13.02 4.39 1.91
CA ARG A 18 13.18 3.72 0.61
C ARG A 18 12.13 4.19 -0.41
N GLN A 19 12.21 3.63 -1.60
CA GLN A 19 11.22 3.85 -2.64
C GLN A 19 10.04 2.89 -2.48
N VAL A 20 8.85 3.33 -2.87
CA VAL A 20 7.66 2.50 -3.10
C VAL A 20 7.13 2.75 -4.51
N VAL A 21 6.62 1.70 -5.14
CA VAL A 21 5.87 1.74 -6.39
C VAL A 21 4.42 1.34 -6.10
N LEU A 22 3.49 2.19 -6.52
CA LEU A 22 2.05 2.01 -6.39
C LEU A 22 1.47 1.80 -7.79
N ASN A 23 0.93 0.62 -8.05
CA ASN A 23 0.24 0.31 -9.31
C ASN A 23 -1.26 0.17 -9.03
N TYR A 24 -2.07 0.98 -9.70
CA TYR A 24 -3.52 0.97 -9.60
C TYR A 24 -4.10 0.29 -10.82
N TYR A 25 -4.94 -0.72 -10.58
CA TYR A 25 -5.64 -1.48 -11.59
C TYR A 25 -7.15 -1.34 -11.43
N GLU A 26 -7.85 -1.19 -12.54
CA GLU A 26 -9.31 -1.24 -12.66
C GLU A 26 -9.66 -2.34 -13.68
N ASP A 27 -10.50 -3.30 -13.31
CA ASP A 27 -10.85 -4.46 -14.16
C ASP A 27 -9.62 -5.16 -14.78
N GLU A 28 -8.59 -5.36 -13.95
CA GLU A 28 -7.29 -5.97 -14.31
C GLU A 28 -6.37 -5.11 -15.21
N GLU A 29 -6.83 -3.95 -15.69
CA GLU A 29 -6.04 -3.03 -16.50
C GLU A 29 -5.27 -2.04 -15.63
N LEU A 30 -3.98 -1.85 -15.92
CA LEU A 30 -3.15 -0.86 -15.22
C LEU A 30 -3.55 0.56 -15.65
N VAL A 31 -4.25 1.28 -14.78
CA VAL A 31 -4.73 2.64 -15.06
C VAL A 31 -3.76 3.72 -14.57
N GLN A 32 -2.98 3.44 -13.52
CA GLN A 32 -2.03 4.41 -12.97
C GLN A 32 -0.83 3.71 -12.30
N ARG A 33 0.34 4.35 -12.40
CA ARG A 33 1.57 3.90 -11.75
C ARG A 33 2.36 5.07 -11.20
N ASP A 34 2.58 5.05 -9.89
CA ASP A 34 3.35 6.06 -9.18
C ASP A 34 4.57 5.46 -8.49
N GLY A 35 5.67 6.21 -8.48
CA GLY A 35 6.89 5.86 -7.74
C GLY A 35 7.32 7.03 -6.87
N LEU A 36 7.54 6.80 -5.57
CA LEU A 36 7.96 7.85 -4.65
C LEU A 36 8.94 7.34 -3.59
N ASN A 37 9.80 8.24 -3.12
CA ASN A 37 10.63 8.02 -1.93
C ASN A 37 9.86 8.47 -0.68
N PHE A 38 10.02 7.71 0.40
CA PHE A 38 9.40 8.02 1.69
C PHE A 38 10.37 7.72 2.84
N ASP A 39 10.19 8.43 3.94
CA ASP A 39 10.97 8.27 5.16
C ASP A 39 10.29 7.25 6.08
N LYS A 40 8.96 7.34 6.22
CA LYS A 40 8.14 6.42 7.05
C LYS A 40 6.73 6.26 6.53
N ILE A 41 6.06 5.20 6.99
CA ILE A 41 4.65 4.91 6.71
C ILE A 41 3.85 5.08 8.01
N ILE A 42 2.67 5.69 7.92
CA ILE A 42 1.68 5.73 9.00
C ILE A 42 0.42 5.03 8.53
N VAL A 43 -0.03 4.04 9.30
CA VAL A 43 -1.28 3.30 9.03
C VAL A 43 -2.31 3.65 10.09
N THR A 44 -3.36 4.35 9.67
CA THR A 44 -4.53 4.64 10.50
C THR A 44 -5.66 3.67 10.19
N GLU A 45 -6.81 3.83 10.84
CA GLU A 45 -7.99 3.03 10.50
C GLU A 45 -8.55 3.32 9.11
N LYS A 46 -8.22 4.48 8.53
CA LYS A 46 -8.81 4.97 7.27
C LYS A 46 -7.83 5.01 6.12
N GLU A 47 -6.55 5.14 6.40
CA GLU A 47 -5.56 5.41 5.36
C GLU A 47 -4.16 4.87 5.65
N ILE A 48 -3.42 4.62 4.58
CA ILE A 48 -1.97 4.44 4.59
C ILE A 48 -1.34 5.73 4.06
N GLN A 49 -0.48 6.36 4.86
CA GLN A 49 0.24 7.57 4.48
C GLN A 49 1.73 7.30 4.32
N PHE A 50 2.28 7.69 3.17
CA PHE A 50 3.73 7.73 2.93
C PHE A 50 4.25 9.14 3.21
N ILE A 51 5.16 9.28 4.17
CA ILE A 51 5.65 10.57 4.64
C ILE A 51 7.10 10.76 4.22
N SER A 52 7.43 11.92 3.65
CA SER A 52 8.81 12.36 3.45
C SER A 52 8.99 13.83 3.81
N ASN A 53 10.06 14.16 4.52
CA ASN A 53 10.36 15.50 5.02
C ASN A 53 9.17 16.12 5.78
N ASN A 54 8.54 15.32 6.65
CA ASN A 54 7.34 15.67 7.42
C ASN A 54 6.12 16.08 6.59
N LYS A 55 6.07 15.71 5.30
CA LYS A 55 4.92 15.94 4.41
C LYS A 55 4.37 14.61 3.91
N VAL A 56 3.05 14.50 3.83
CA VAL A 56 2.38 13.37 3.17
C VAL A 56 2.65 13.47 1.67
N LYS A 57 3.24 12.42 1.10
CA LYS A 57 3.55 12.32 -0.34
C LYS A 57 2.51 11.55 -1.10
N ALA A 58 1.95 10.52 -0.48
CA ALA A 58 0.82 9.77 -0.98
C ALA A 58 -0.05 9.34 0.22
N SER A 59 -1.36 9.32 0.01
CA SER A 59 -2.31 8.71 0.93
C SER A 59 -3.22 7.76 0.15
N ILE A 60 -3.48 6.60 0.73
CA ILE A 60 -4.36 5.57 0.20
C ILE A 60 -5.56 5.45 1.12
N ASP A 61 -6.76 5.70 0.61
CA ASP A 61 -8.01 5.47 1.35
C ASP A 61 -8.32 3.97 1.42
N LEU A 62 -8.26 3.41 2.64
CA LEU A 62 -8.53 2.00 2.91
C LEU A 62 -10.01 1.65 2.79
N SER A 63 -10.93 2.63 2.87
CA SER A 63 -12.36 2.37 2.71
C SER A 63 -12.74 1.90 1.30
N LEU A 64 -11.87 2.18 0.31
CA LEU A 64 -12.01 1.70 -1.06
C LEU A 64 -11.63 0.23 -1.22
N TYR A 65 -10.99 -0.40 -0.24
CA TYR A 65 -10.48 -1.77 -0.34
C TYR A 65 -11.09 -2.66 0.75
N LYS A 66 -11.24 -3.95 0.43
CA LYS A 66 -11.87 -4.95 1.31
C LYS A 66 -10.88 -5.95 1.87
N THR A 67 -9.81 -6.24 1.15
CA THR A 67 -8.83 -7.28 1.53
C THR A 67 -7.41 -6.79 1.36
N PHE A 68 -6.52 -7.29 2.23
CA PHE A 68 -5.08 -7.12 2.16
C PHE A 68 -4.36 -8.47 2.00
N GLU A 69 -3.72 -8.62 0.84
CA GLU A 69 -2.95 -9.80 0.48
C GLU A 69 -1.45 -9.49 0.55
N VAL A 70 -0.73 -10.36 1.25
CA VAL A 70 0.73 -10.39 1.23
C VAL A 70 1.13 -11.44 0.20
N SER A 71 1.96 -11.07 -0.77
CA SER A 71 2.39 -12.05 -1.77
C SER A 71 3.16 -13.21 -1.12
N ASN A 72 3.08 -14.37 -1.75
CA ASN A 72 3.84 -15.56 -1.37
C ASN A 72 5.36 -15.34 -1.48
N ASP A 73 6.13 -16.31 -0.97
CA ASP A 73 7.59 -16.25 -0.76
C ASP A 73 8.43 -15.87 -1.99
N PHE A 74 7.87 -15.96 -3.21
CA PHE A 74 8.55 -15.63 -4.47
C PHE A 74 8.60 -14.12 -4.76
N PHE A 75 7.63 -13.33 -4.29
CA PHE A 75 7.61 -11.87 -4.48
C PHE A 75 7.63 -11.14 -3.14
N LYS A 76 8.78 -11.22 -2.47
CA LYS A 76 9.03 -10.47 -1.23
C LYS A 76 8.87 -8.97 -1.50
N ASN A 77 8.25 -8.27 -0.54
CA ASN A 77 7.93 -6.83 -0.62
C ASN A 77 6.83 -6.43 -1.61
N TYR A 78 6.00 -7.38 -2.06
CA TYR A 78 4.80 -7.10 -2.85
C TYR A 78 3.54 -7.35 -2.03
N PHE A 79 2.65 -6.37 -2.05
CA PHE A 79 1.39 -6.39 -1.31
C PHE A 79 0.26 -5.92 -2.22
N ALA A 80 -0.96 -6.38 -1.97
CA ALA A 80 -2.14 -5.96 -2.73
C ALA A 80 -3.30 -5.59 -1.80
N LEU A 81 -3.88 -4.44 -2.05
CA LEU A 81 -5.19 -4.04 -1.54
C LEU A 81 -6.21 -4.22 -2.64
N LYS A 82 -7.32 -4.91 -2.35
CA LYS A 82 -8.30 -5.27 -3.39
C LYS A 82 -9.73 -4.99 -2.97
N ASN A 83 -10.56 -4.64 -3.94
CA ASN A 83 -12.01 -4.79 -3.87
C ASN A 83 -12.49 -5.64 -5.07
N ARG A 84 -13.76 -5.51 -5.50
CA ARG A 84 -14.27 -6.27 -6.65
C ARG A 84 -13.70 -5.82 -8.00
N GLU A 85 -13.43 -4.53 -8.14
CA GLU A 85 -13.12 -3.86 -9.42
C GLU A 85 -11.69 -3.29 -9.41
N ASN A 86 -11.19 -2.90 -8.23
CA ASN A 86 -9.93 -2.18 -8.07
C ASN A 86 -8.90 -3.02 -7.34
N THR A 87 -7.65 -2.98 -7.83
CA THR A 87 -6.47 -3.51 -7.13
C THR A 87 -5.41 -2.41 -7.02
N LEU A 88 -4.91 -2.18 -5.82
CA LEU A 88 -3.68 -1.42 -5.60
C LEU A 88 -2.57 -2.37 -5.19
N ALA A 89 -1.59 -2.52 -6.08
CA ALA A 89 -0.35 -3.22 -5.77
C ALA A 89 0.70 -2.26 -5.22
N ILE A 90 1.25 -2.60 -4.06
CA ILE A 90 2.28 -1.85 -3.34
C ILE A 90 3.55 -2.68 -3.39
N TYR A 91 4.59 -2.15 -4.04
CA TYR A 91 5.86 -2.82 -4.19
C TYR A 91 7.00 -1.97 -3.65
N PHE A 92 7.85 -2.56 -2.80
CA PHE A 92 9.06 -1.90 -2.32
C PHE A 92 10.30 -2.53 -3.00
N PRO A 93 10.89 -1.87 -4.01
CA PRO A 93 12.12 -2.31 -4.67
C PRO A 93 13.33 -2.30 -3.74
#